data_AF-A0A0F9T0I2-F1
#
_entry.id   AF-A0A0F9T0I2-F1
#
_cell.length_a   1.000
_cell.length_b   1.000
_cell.length_c   1.000
_cell.angle_alpha   90.00
_cell.angle_beta   90.00
_cell.angle_gamma   90.00
#
_symmetry.space_group_name_H-M   'P 1'
#
loop_
_entity.id
_entity.type
_entity.pdbx_description
1 polymer ?
#
loop_
_entity_poly.entity_id
_entity_poly.type
_entity_poly.pdbx_seq_one_letter_code
_entity_poly.pdbx_strand_id
1 'polypeptide(L)'
;MVGFTIKELKKHLEKQFAEGMSWKNYGDWEIDHIIPLSAHNFSDVNHIDFKRAWSLDNLQPMWKIENLQKSNKLEQSFQPSLAI
;
A
#
# COMPACT_ATOMS: atom_id res chain seq x y z
N MET A 1 6.40 -12.47 -8.10
CA MET A 1 5.37 -11.46 -8.42
C MET A 1 5.67 -10.17 -7.67
N VAL A 2 5.75 -10.20 -6.34
CA VAL A 2 6.41 -9.18 -5.50
C VAL A 2 7.67 -9.76 -4.83
N GLY A 3 8.59 -8.90 -4.41
CA GLY A 3 9.95 -9.26 -4.00
C GLY A 3 10.19 -9.46 -2.50
N PHE A 4 9.14 -9.71 -1.71
CA PHE A 4 9.24 -9.87 -0.26
C PHE A 4 8.36 -11.03 0.25
N THR A 5 8.70 -11.52 1.44
CA THR A 5 7.97 -12.53 2.19
C THR A 5 6.90 -11.90 3.08
N ILE A 6 5.93 -12.71 3.51
CA ILE A 6 4.90 -12.28 4.49
C ILE A 6 5.56 -11.79 5.79
N LYS A 7 6.67 -12.40 6.21
CA LYS A 7 7.40 -11.98 7.42
C LYS A 7 7.99 -10.58 7.26
N GLU A 8 8.53 -10.27 6.08
CA GLU A 8 9.04 -8.94 5.77
C GLU A 8 7.92 -7.91 5.68
N LEU A 9 6.78 -8.25 5.05
CA LEU A 9 5.60 -7.40 5.04
C LEU A 9 5.11 -7.08 6.45
N LYS A 10 4.95 -8.10 7.30
CA LYS A 10 4.53 -7.89 8.71
C LYS A 10 5.52 -7.00 9.45
N LYS A 11 6.82 -7.28 9.34
CA LYS A 11 7.86 -6.47 9.98
C LYS A 11 7.86 -5.02 9.47
N HIS A 12 7.55 -4.80 8.19
CA HIS A 12 7.47 -3.48 7.58
C HIS A 12 6.25 -2.69 8.08
N LEU A 13 5.07 -3.31 8.10
CA LEU A 13 3.85 -2.67 8.60
C LEU A 13 3.92 -2.40 10.10
N GLU A 14 4.42 -3.35 10.89
CA GLU A 14 4.51 -3.21 12.36
C GLU A 14 5.44 -2.07 12.79
N LYS A 15 6.48 -1.77 12.01
CA LYS A 15 7.36 -0.60 12.24
C LYS A 15 6.65 0.74 12.04
N GLN A 16 5.53 0.75 11.33
CA GLN A 16 4.77 1.94 10.97
C GLN A 16 3.48 2.08 11.78
N PHE A 17 3.22 1.17 12.74
CA PHE A 17 2.03 1.24 13.57
C PHE A 17 1.95 2.56 14.34
N ALA A 18 0.82 3.24 14.16
CA ALA A 18 0.46 4.40 14.96
C ALA A 18 0.07 3.98 16.38
N GLU A 19 -0.10 4.97 17.26
CA GLU A 19 -0.57 4.72 18.62
C GLU A 19 -1.89 3.92 18.63
N GLY A 20 -1.92 2.82 19.38
CA GLY A 20 -3.07 1.93 19.48
C GLY A 20 -3.18 0.86 18.37
N MET A 21 -2.34 0.87 17.34
CA MET A 21 -2.32 -0.20 16.33
C MET A 21 -1.57 -1.44 16.83
N SER A 22 -2.11 -2.60 16.50
CA SER A 22 -1.48 -3.89 16.76
C SER A 22 -2.00 -4.94 15.77
N TRP A 23 -1.34 -6.10 15.72
CA TRP A 23 -1.88 -7.22 14.96
C TRP A 23 -3.21 -7.77 15.52
N LYS A 24 -3.55 -7.47 16.78
CA LYS A 24 -4.79 -7.98 17.43
C LYS A 24 -6.04 -7.24 16.98
N ASN A 25 -5.91 -5.98 16.57
CA ASN A 25 -7.00 -5.14 16.05
C ASN A 25 -6.87 -4.87 14.54
N TYR A 26 -6.24 -5.80 13.82
CA TYR A 26 -6.32 -5.82 12.37
C TYR A 26 -7.79 -5.95 11.94
N GLY A 27 -8.26 -5.03 11.09
CA GLY A 27 -9.68 -4.82 10.78
C GLY A 27 -10.21 -3.47 11.26
N ASP A 28 -9.68 -2.95 12.37
CA ASP A 28 -9.86 -1.54 12.78
C ASP A 28 -8.91 -0.64 11.97
N TRP A 29 -7.72 -1.15 11.69
CA TRP A 29 -6.80 -0.63 10.68
C TRP A 29 -6.69 -1.62 9.51
N GLU A 30 -6.34 -1.10 8.33
CA GLU A 30 -6.22 -1.84 7.08
C GLU A 30 -4.87 -1.53 6.41
N ILE A 31 -4.45 -2.36 5.45
CA ILE A 31 -3.28 -2.07 4.62
C ILE A 31 -3.69 -1.06 3.55
N ASP A 32 -3.12 0.13 3.62
CA ASP A 32 -3.31 1.20 2.65
C ASP A 32 -2.16 1.23 1.62
N HIS A 33 -2.50 1.69 0.42
CA HIS A 33 -1.53 2.01 -0.62
C HIS A 33 -1.26 3.52 -0.58
N ILE A 34 -0.05 3.93 -0.19
CA ILE A 34 0.35 5.34 -0.11
C ILE A 34 0.01 6.06 -1.43
N ILE A 35 0.48 5.51 -2.55
CA ILE A 35 -0.02 5.79 -3.89
C ILE A 35 -1.16 4.81 -4.20
N PRO A 36 -2.40 5.28 -4.37
CA PRO A 36 -3.56 4.42 -4.60
C PRO A 36 -3.39 3.54 -5.84
N LEU A 37 -3.89 2.30 -5.78
CA LEU A 37 -3.88 1.37 -6.91
C LEU A 37 -4.46 1.98 -8.20
N SER A 38 -5.47 2.84 -8.10
CA SER A 38 -6.10 3.51 -9.23
C SER A 38 -5.21 4.55 -9.93
N ALA A 39 -4.11 4.96 -9.32
CA ALA A 39 -3.11 5.83 -9.95
C ALA A 39 -2.07 5.04 -10.75
N HIS A 40 -1.98 3.72 -10.55
CA HIS A 40 -1.08 2.83 -11.27
C HIS A 40 -1.72 2.27 -12.53
N ASN A 41 -0.90 1.98 -13.54
CA ASN A 41 -1.38 1.44 -14.80
C ASN A 41 -0.70 0.09 -15.10
N PHE A 42 -1.42 -1.01 -14.93
CA PHE A 42 -0.93 -2.36 -15.24
C PHE A 42 -2.09 -3.29 -15.55
N SER A 43 -1.84 -4.26 -16.45
CA SER A 43 -2.78 -5.35 -16.78
C SER A 43 -2.27 -6.72 -16.37
N ASP A 44 -0.96 -6.82 -16.06
CA ASP A 44 -0.31 -8.05 -15.66
C ASP A 44 0.63 -7.83 -14.47
N VAL A 45 1.04 -8.95 -13.91
CA VAL A 45 1.74 -9.01 -12.63
C VAL A 45 3.25 -8.79 -12.73
N ASN A 46 3.79 -8.84 -13.94
CA ASN A 46 5.19 -8.58 -14.24
C ASN A 46 5.43 -7.10 -14.53
N HIS A 47 4.37 -6.32 -14.78
CA HIS A 47 4.41 -4.89 -15.05
C HIS A 47 5.11 -4.12 -13.93
N ILE A 48 5.82 -3.05 -14.30
CA ILE A 48 6.57 -2.24 -13.33
C ILE A 48 5.63 -1.55 -12.34
N ASP A 49 4.49 -1.02 -12.81
CA ASP A 49 3.51 -0.38 -11.93
C ASP A 49 2.83 -1.38 -10.99
N PHE A 50 2.66 -2.64 -11.38
CA PHE A 50 2.21 -3.68 -10.45
C PHE A 50 3.22 -3.81 -9.30
N LYS A 51 4.52 -3.92 -9.63
CA LYS A 51 5.58 -4.05 -8.61
C LYS A 51 5.69 -2.80 -7.72
N ARG A 52 5.50 -1.60 -8.28
CA ARG A 52 5.50 -0.33 -7.53
C ARG A 52 4.31 -0.24 -6.58
N ALA A 53 3.11 -0.55 -7.08
CA ALA A 53 1.88 -0.50 -6.29
C ALA A 53 1.97 -1.42 -5.07
N TRP A 54 2.47 -2.63 -5.26
CA TRP A 54 2.57 -3.64 -4.20
C TRP A 54 3.93 -3.65 -3.48
N SER A 55 4.79 -2.66 -3.68
CA SER A 55 6.09 -2.58 -3.00
C SER A 55 5.92 -2.27 -1.51
N LEU A 56 6.86 -2.72 -0.66
CA LEU A 56 6.80 -2.38 0.77
C LEU A 56 6.75 -0.86 0.96
N ASP A 57 7.54 -0.10 0.21
CA ASP A 57 7.60 1.36 0.29
C ASP A 57 6.28 2.06 -0.06
N ASN A 58 5.35 1.36 -0.73
CA ASN A 58 4.01 1.88 -1.03
C ASN A 58 2.92 1.34 -0.10
N LEU A 59 3.23 0.40 0.81
CA LEU A 59 2.27 -0.21 1.72
C LEU A 59 2.47 0.29 3.15
N GLN A 60 1.39 0.77 3.76
CA GLN A 60 1.38 1.27 5.13
C GLN A 60 0.16 0.77 5.91
N PRO A 61 0.22 0.67 7.25
CA PRO A 61 -0.97 0.52 8.07
C PRO A 61 -1.70 1.87 8.17
N MET A 62 -3.01 1.87 8.04
CA MET A 62 -3.84 3.08 8.23
C MET A 62 -5.15 2.73 8.91
N TRP A 63 -5.67 3.59 9.79
CA TRP A 63 -6.97 3.36 10.39
C TRP A 63 -8.05 3.34 9.30
N LYS A 64 -9.01 2.44 9.43
CA LYS A 64 -10.02 2.23 8.39
C LYS A 64 -10.78 3.50 8.00
N ILE A 65 -11.10 4.33 8.98
CA ILE A 65 -11.78 5.61 8.76
C ILE A 65 -10.89 6.60 7.99
N GLU A 66 -9.60 6.67 8.34
CA GLU A 66 -8.63 7.51 7.63
C GLU A 66 -8.43 7.03 6.20
N ASN A 67 -8.29 5.71 6.00
CA ASN A 67 -8.15 5.08 4.69
C ASN A 67 -9.37 5.40 3.80
N LEU A 68 -10.58 5.29 4.35
CA LEU A 68 -11.82 5.65 3.65
C LEU A 68 -11.86 7.13 3.27
N GLN A 69 -11.40 8.03 4.14
CA GLN A 69 -11.36 9.47 3.89
C GLN A 69 -10.26 9.87 2.88
N LYS A 70 -9.13 9.15 2.89
CA LYS A 70 -8.04 9.29 1.92
C LYS A 70 -8.50 8.87 0.52
N SER A 71 -9.26 7.78 0.41
CA SER A 71 -9.79 7.28 -0.87
C SER A 71 -8.66 7.11 -1.91
N ASN A 72 -8.80 7.67 -3.11
CA ASN A 72 -7.78 7.66 -4.16
C ASN A 72 -6.98 8.97 -4.26
N LYS A 73 -6.92 9.77 -3.19
CA LYS A 73 -6.17 11.03 -3.21
C LYS A 73 -4.67 10.77 -3.27
N LEU A 74 -4.00 11.55 -4.13
CA LEU A 74 -2.55 11.61 -4.23
C LEU A 74 -2.05 12.80 -3.40
N GLU A 75 -1.23 12.53 -2.40
CA GLU A 75 -0.57 13.58 -1.61
C GLU A 75 0.63 14.19 -2.35
N GLN A 76 1.20 13.45 -3.29
CA GLN A 76 2.34 13.85 -4.10
C GLN A 76 2.09 13.53 -5.57
N SER A 77 2.71 14.29 -6.47
CA SER A 77 2.65 14.01 -7.91
C SER A 77 3.16 12.60 -8.20
N PHE A 78 2.35 11.81 -8.90
CA PHE A 78 2.70 10.45 -9.29
C PHE A 78 2.59 10.29 -10.81
N GLN A 79 3.62 9.74 -11.42
CA GLN A 79 3.62 9.38 -12.85
C GLN A 79 3.58 7.84 -12.98
N PRO A 80 2.47 7.28 -13.50
CA PRO A 80 2.43 5.87 -13.86
C PRO A 80 3.31 5.61 -15.09
N SER A 81 3.72 4.34 -15.24
CA SER A 81 4.27 3.87 -16.50
C SER A 81 3.20 3.86 -17.60
N LEU A 82 3.64 4.01 -18.85
CA LEU A 82 2.74 3.88 -19.99
C LEU A 82 2.22 2.43 -20.03
N ALA A 83 0.91 2.26 -20.20
CA ALA A 83 0.38 0.94 -20.60
C ALA A 83 0.99 0.62 -21.96
N ILE A 84 1.69 -0.52 -22.03
CA ILE A 84 2.15 -1.10 -23.30
C ILE A 84 1.01 -1.95 -23.86
#